data_AF-M1M4E3-F1
#
_entry.id   AF-M1M4E3-F1
#
_cell.length_a   1.000
_cell.length_b   1.000
_cell.length_c   1.000
_cell.angle_alpha   90.00
_cell.angle_beta   90.00
_cell.angle_gamma   90.00
#
_symmetry.space_group_name_H-M   'P 1'
#
loop_
_entity.id
_entity.type
_entity.pdbx_description
1 polymer ?
#
loop_
_entity_poly.entity_id
_entity_poly.type
_entity_poly.pdbx_seq_one_letter_code
_entity_poly.pdbx_strand_id
1 'polypeptide(L)' 'MKTKILQNNTENINHHTKSTIHCPSYKEEIWNMHPRIILDIGNQETVKCPYCGKKYTRNDI' A
#
# COMPACT_ATOMS: atom_id res chain seq x y z
N MET A 1 -30.15 -31.72 23.24
CA MET A 1 -28.79 -31.43 23.75
C MET A 1 -28.07 -30.59 22.71
N LYS A 2 -27.48 -29.47 23.13
CA LYS A 2 -26.77 -28.52 22.25
C LYS A 2 -25.37 -29.07 21.95
N THR A 3 -24.99 -29.20 20.69
CA THR A 3 -23.58 -29.27 20.32
C THR A 3 -23.26 -28.08 19.44
N LYS A 4 -22.29 -27.30 19.91
CA LYS A 4 -21.79 -26.03 19.41
C LYS A 4 -20.52 -26.33 18.61
N ILE A 5 -20.25 -25.48 17.61
CA ILE A 5 -18.92 -25.21 16.99
C ILE A 5 -18.55 -26.23 15.90
N LEU A 6 -18.32 -25.84 14.64
CA LEU A 6 -17.35 -24.85 14.17
C LEU A 6 -17.95 -23.94 13.09
N GLN A 7 -18.10 -22.65 13.38
CA GLN A 7 -18.25 -21.63 12.35
C GLN A 7 -16.92 -21.55 11.61
N ASN A 8 -16.85 -22.14 10.42
CA ASN A 8 -15.74 -21.92 9.50
C ASN A 8 -15.96 -20.56 8.84
N ASN A 9 -15.85 -19.48 9.62
CA ASN A 9 -15.78 -18.15 9.05
C ASN A 9 -14.38 -18.01 8.42
N THR A 10 -14.26 -18.45 7.16
CA THR A 10 -13.20 -17.95 6.29
C THR A 10 -13.52 -16.49 6.05
N GLU A 11 -13.05 -15.63 6.95
CA GLU A 11 -13.13 -14.19 6.82
C GLU A 11 -12.21 -13.81 5.65
N ASN A 12 -12.73 -13.90 4.43
CA ASN A 12 -12.18 -13.20 3.26
C ASN A 12 -12.38 -11.70 3.50
N ILE A 13 -11.66 -11.16 4.47
CA ILE A 13 -11.46 -9.72 4.62
C ILE A 13 -10.56 -9.28 3.47
N ASN A 14 -11.18 -9.11 2.30
CA ASN A 14 -10.64 -8.30 1.22
C ASN A 14 -10.64 -6.85 1.68
N HIS A 15 -9.79 -6.52 2.65
CA HIS A 15 -9.55 -5.16 3.09
C HIS A 15 -8.63 -4.50 2.05
N HIS A 16 -9.15 -4.29 0.84
CA HIS A 16 -8.45 -3.61 -0.24
C HIS A 16 -8.52 -2.09 -0.02
N THR A 17 -8.01 -1.61 1.12
CA THR A 17 -7.63 -0.20 1.28
C THR A 17 -6.27 -0.05 0.65
N LYS A 18 -6.25 0.01 -0.69
CA LYS A 18 -5.04 0.03 -1.51
C LYS A 18 -4.36 1.40 -1.41
N SER A 19 -3.73 1.69 -0.28
CA SER A 19 -2.90 2.88 -0.09
C SER A 19 -1.48 2.58 -0.57
N THR A 20 -1.35 2.38 -1.88
CA THR A 20 -0.08 1.96 -2.49
C THR A 20 0.38 2.99 -3.50
N ILE A 21 1.59 3.50 -3.34
CA ILE A 21 2.18 4.55 -4.18
C ILE A 21 3.26 3.97 -5.07
N HIS A 22 3.25 4.34 -6.34
CA HIS A 22 4.32 3.99 -7.26
C HIS A 22 5.33 5.13 -7.34
N CYS A 23 6.61 4.80 -7.15
CA CYS A 23 7.72 5.74 -7.34
C CYS A 23 8.67 5.18 -8.41
N PRO A 24 8.91 5.87 -9.55
CA PRO A 24 8.32 7.15 -9.96
C PRO A 24 6.82 7.03 -10.32
N SER A 25 6.05 8.10 -10.11
CA SER A 25 4.61 8.12 -10.46
C SER A 25 4.42 8.14 -11.98
N TYR A 26 3.22 7.76 -12.47
CA TYR A 26 2.95 7.66 -13.91
C TYR A 26 3.21 8.96 -14.70
N LYS A 27 3.05 10.12 -14.04
CA LYS A 27 3.28 11.44 -14.64
C LYS A 27 4.76 11.89 -14.63
N GLU A 28 5.64 11.11 -14.01
CA GLU A 28 7.04 11.48 -13.85
C GLU A 28 7.92 10.77 -14.87
N GLU A 29 8.97 11.47 -15.33
CA GLU A 29 9.94 10.88 -16.23
C GLU A 29 10.64 9.68 -15.55
N ILE A 30 10.79 8.59 -16.31
CA ILE A 30 11.33 7.31 -15.82
C ILE A 30 12.86 7.41 -15.56
N TRP A 31 13.48 8.55 -15.92
CA TRP A 31 14.90 8.86 -15.78
C TRP A 31 15.32 9.21 -14.34
N ASN A 32 14.85 8.44 -13.35
CA ASN A 32 15.08 8.73 -11.92
C ASN A 32 16.17 7.86 -11.26
N MET A 33 17.16 7.35 -12.00
CA MET A 33 18.32 6.57 -11.50
C MET A 33 17.98 5.39 -10.54
N HIS A 34 16.72 4.98 -10.42
CA HIS A 34 16.31 3.88 -9.56
C HIS A 34 15.15 3.08 -10.15
N PRO A 35 15.03 1.77 -9.78
CA PRO A 35 13.94 0.93 -10.24
C PRO A 35 12.58 1.44 -9.77
N ARG A 36 11.53 1.18 -10.56
CA ARG A 36 10.16 1.43 -10.11
C ARG A 36 9.86 0.58 -8.88
N ILE A 37 9.46 1.23 -7.80
CA ILE A 37 9.07 0.57 -6.55
C ILE A 37 7.64 0.88 -6.17
N ILE A 38 7.14 0.06 -5.26
CA ILE A 38 5.83 0.14 -4.66
C ILE A 38 6.05 0.50 -3.19
N LEU A 39 5.55 1.67 -2.77
CA LEU A 39 5.59 2.14 -1.39
C LEU A 39 4.20 1.88 -0.78
N ASP A 40 4.16 1.16 0.33
CA ASP A 40 2.96 1.00 1.12
C ASP A 40 2.85 2.17 2.12
N ILE A 41 1.76 2.94 2.02
CA ILE A 41 1.50 4.03 2.96
C ILE A 41 0.42 3.69 3.98
N GLY A 42 -0.25 2.53 3.87
CA GLY A 42 -1.31 2.02 4.75
C GLY A 42 -1.87 3.02 5.77
N ASN A 43 -1.38 2.94 7.01
CA ASN A 43 -1.77 3.83 8.10
C ASN A 43 -0.85 5.06 8.31
N GLN A 44 0.24 5.16 7.57
CA GLN A 44 1.17 6.28 7.68
C GLN A 44 0.62 7.53 6.98
N GLU A 45 0.91 8.69 7.54
CA GLU A 45 0.52 9.95 6.93
C GLU A 45 1.48 10.34 5.79
N THR A 46 2.75 9.92 5.91
CA THR A 46 3.80 10.15 4.91
C THR A 46 4.79 8.99 4.80
N VAL A 47 5.31 8.75 3.61
CA VAL A 47 6.37 7.76 3.33
C VAL A 47 7.46 8.38 2.47
N LYS A 48 8.72 7.99 2.67
CA LYS A 48 9.87 8.46 1.89
C LYS A 48 10.39 7.35 0.98
N CYS A 49 10.62 7.65 -0.30
CA CYS A 49 11.29 6.73 -1.19
C CYS A 49 12.77 6.56 -0.79
N PRO A 50 13.29 5.33 -0.62
CA PRO A 50 14.68 5.10 -0.24
C PRO A 50 15.67 5.43 -1.37
N TYR A 51 15.20 5.60 -2.60
CA TYR A 51 16.05 5.84 -3.76
C TYR A 51 16.09 7.32 -4.16
N CYS A 52 14.96 7.91 -4.56
CA CYS A 52 14.92 9.32 -4.96
C CYS A 52 14.78 10.28 -3.77
N GLY A 53 14.49 9.78 -2.56
CA GLY A 53 14.29 10.60 -1.37
C GLY A 53 12.97 11.41 -1.36
N LYS A 54 12.12 11.27 -2.38
CA LYS A 54 10.82 11.95 -2.44
C LYS A 54 9.92 11.52 -1.29
N LYS A 55 9.25 12.49 -0.68
CA LYS A 55 8.25 12.27 0.36
C LYS A 55 6.87 12.28 -0.29
N TYR A 56 6.12 11.23 -0.03
CA TYR A 56 4.74 11.08 -0.47
C TYR A 56 3.84 11.17 0.76
N THR A 57 2.70 11.83 0.61
CA THR A 57 1.70 11.96 1.66
C THR A 57 0.46 11.17 1.29
N ARG A 58 -0.35 10.78 2.28
CA ARG A 58 -1.62 10.09 2.03
C ARG A 58 -2.55 10.91 1.13
N ASN A 59 -2.45 12.24 1.17
CA ASN A 59 -3.27 13.13 0.35
C ASN A 59 -2.89 13.12 -1.14
N ASP A 60 -1.78 12.47 -1.51
CA ASP A 60 -1.31 12.35 -2.90
C ASP A 60 -1.84 11.07 -3.61
N ILE A 61 -2.64 10.25 -2.92
CA ILE A 61 -3.26 9.01 -3.44
C ILE A 61 -4.61 9.26 -4.10
#